data_AF-A0A1R4KL62-F1
#
_entry.id   AF-A0A1R4KL62-F1
#
_cell.length_a   1.000
_cell.length_b   1.000
_cell.length_c   1.000
_cell.angle_alpha   90.00
_cell.angle_beta   90.00
_cell.angle_gamma   90.00
#
_symmetry.space_group_name_H-M   'P 1'
#
loop_
_entity.id
_entity.type
_entity.pdbx_description
1 polymer ?
#
loop_
_entity_poly.entity_id
_entity_poly.type
_entity_poly.pdbx_seq_one_letter_code
_entity_poly.pdbx_strand_id
1 'polypeptide(L)'
;MERGPIHGANGVTNYGERTVLVRADMDDAARVKTLAHELGHVLMHDPESVDVRLHRGIGEVEAESVALMIGAAHGMDTSSYTIPYVTTWAAQVDGKKPADVVKTTGERVRAIALKILDQLDTDQLGTGTPPGLQRDVPARASAERQPPERRIASAVGATASSRHDPARAEVRSIA
;
A
#
# COMPACT_ATOMS: atom_id res chain seq x y z
N MET A 1 35.04 -5.18 -19.43
CA MET A 1 33.88 -4.95 -18.55
C MET A 1 33.74 -6.14 -17.64
N GLU A 2 34.22 -6.00 -16.41
CA GLU A 2 34.14 -7.05 -15.40
C GLU A 2 32.72 -7.06 -14.82
N ARG A 3 32.07 -8.23 -14.82
CA ARG A 3 30.73 -8.38 -14.23
C ARG A 3 30.92 -8.23 -12.71
N GLY A 4 30.35 -7.18 -12.13
CA GLY A 4 30.39 -6.95 -10.68
C GLY A 4 29.83 -8.13 -9.86
N PRO A 5 29.89 -8.05 -8.52
CA PRO A 5 29.68 -9.19 -7.60
C PRO A 5 28.30 -9.88 -7.67
N ILE A 6 27.34 -9.29 -8.41
CA ILE A 6 25.98 -9.81 -8.62
C ILE A 6 25.72 -10.24 -10.08
N HIS A 7 26.78 -10.59 -10.82
CA HIS A 7 26.73 -11.20 -12.16
C HIS A 7 25.99 -10.38 -13.26
N GLY A 8 25.85 -9.08 -13.07
CA GLY A 8 25.18 -8.17 -14.02
C GLY A 8 23.72 -7.84 -13.66
N ALA A 9 23.20 -8.37 -12.54
CA ALA A 9 21.94 -7.89 -11.98
C ALA A 9 22.08 -6.44 -11.45
N ASN A 10 20.95 -5.78 -11.23
CA ASN A 10 20.91 -4.47 -10.56
C ASN A 10 20.82 -4.64 -9.04
N GLY A 11 20.15 -5.69 -8.55
CA GLY A 11 20.08 -6.07 -7.14
C GLY A 11 19.89 -7.57 -6.96
N VAL A 12 20.05 -8.04 -5.72
CA VAL A 12 19.76 -9.42 -5.34
C VAL A 12 19.42 -9.52 -3.86
N THR A 13 18.37 -10.29 -3.56
CA THR A 13 18.01 -10.73 -2.21
C THR A 13 18.67 -12.07 -1.89
N ASN A 14 19.56 -12.11 -0.90
CA ASN A 14 20.12 -13.34 -0.35
C ASN A 14 19.37 -13.73 0.94
N TYR A 15 18.44 -14.67 0.82
CA TYR A 15 17.62 -15.12 1.95
C TYR A 15 18.43 -15.88 3.03
N GLY A 16 19.49 -16.59 2.64
CA GLY A 16 20.34 -17.33 3.58
C GLY A 16 21.18 -16.40 4.46
N GLU A 17 21.75 -15.36 3.85
CA GLU A 17 22.56 -14.35 4.55
C GLU A 17 21.71 -13.21 5.12
N ARG A 18 20.42 -13.13 4.76
CA ARG A 18 19.50 -12.03 5.13
C ARG A 18 20.02 -10.67 4.70
N THR A 19 20.56 -10.60 3.49
CA THR A 19 21.14 -9.38 2.91
C THR A 19 20.45 -9.04 1.59
N VAL A 20 20.36 -7.74 1.33
CA VAL A 20 19.97 -7.19 0.02
C VAL A 20 21.17 -6.43 -0.51
N LEU A 21 21.60 -6.77 -1.73
CA LEU A 21 22.66 -6.06 -2.44
C LEU A 21 22.05 -5.25 -3.57
N VAL A 22 22.52 -4.01 -3.72
CA VAL A 22 22.15 -3.11 -4.83
C VAL A 22 23.42 -2.61 -5.47
N ARG A 23 23.47 -2.62 -6.81
CA ARG A 23 24.62 -2.13 -7.57
C ARG A 23 24.81 -0.62 -7.31
N ALA A 24 26.06 -0.21 -7.10
CA ALA A 24 26.38 1.17 -6.74
C ALA A 24 26.54 2.11 -7.95
N ASP A 25 26.82 1.57 -9.13
CA ASP A 25 27.07 2.29 -10.39
C ASP A 25 25.77 2.55 -11.19
N MET A 26 24.72 2.97 -10.48
CA MET A 26 23.44 3.37 -11.06
C MET A 26 23.06 4.73 -10.50
N ASP A 27 22.23 5.49 -11.22
CA ASP A 27 21.65 6.71 -10.67
C ASP A 27 20.78 6.39 -9.43
N ASP A 28 20.55 7.39 -8.59
CA ASP A 28 19.85 7.19 -7.32
C ASP A 28 18.42 6.69 -7.50
N ALA A 29 17.73 7.10 -8.56
CA ALA A 29 16.37 6.63 -8.85
C ALA A 29 16.35 5.12 -9.15
N ALA A 30 17.26 4.65 -10.01
CA ALA A 30 17.44 3.24 -10.31
C ALA A 30 17.84 2.44 -9.06
N ARG A 31 18.69 2.99 -8.19
CA ARG A 31 19.07 2.35 -6.91
C ARG A 31 17.89 2.22 -5.96
N VAL A 32 17.10 3.28 -5.79
CA VAL A 32 15.88 3.26 -4.94
C VAL A 32 14.87 2.26 -5.49
N LYS A 33 14.61 2.29 -6.80
CA LYS A 33 13.72 1.34 -7.46
C LYS A 33 14.17 -0.10 -7.23
N THR A 34 15.46 -0.39 -7.43
CA THR A 34 16.00 -1.73 -7.20
C THR A 34 15.89 -2.13 -5.73
N LEU A 35 16.24 -1.26 -4.78
CA LEU A 35 16.12 -1.57 -3.36
C LEU A 35 14.67 -1.87 -2.97
N ALA A 36 13.72 -1.06 -3.46
CA ALA A 36 12.30 -1.26 -3.20
C ALA A 36 11.77 -2.57 -3.81
N HIS A 37 12.26 -2.95 -4.99
CA HIS A 37 11.95 -4.24 -5.62
C HIS A 37 12.44 -5.41 -4.76
N GLU A 38 13.70 -5.39 -4.33
CA GLU A 38 14.26 -6.45 -3.46
C GLU A 38 13.55 -6.50 -2.09
N LEU A 39 13.19 -5.35 -1.52
CA LEU A 39 12.39 -5.32 -0.29
C LEU A 39 10.99 -5.92 -0.50
N GLY A 40 10.39 -5.72 -1.68
CA GLY A 40 9.15 -6.39 -2.08
C GLY A 40 9.31 -7.91 -2.04
N HIS A 41 10.41 -8.45 -2.58
CA HIS A 41 10.73 -9.87 -2.46
C HIS A 41 10.84 -10.34 -1.00
N VAL A 42 11.61 -9.64 -0.18
CA VAL A 42 11.80 -9.97 1.24
C VAL A 42 10.47 -10.05 2.00
N LEU A 43 9.54 -9.14 1.73
CA LEU A 43 8.28 -9.05 2.48
C LEU A 43 7.17 -9.96 1.94
N MET A 44 7.24 -10.36 0.67
CA MET A 44 6.14 -11.07 -0.01
C MET A 44 6.44 -12.54 -0.29
N HIS A 45 7.71 -12.94 -0.39
CA HIS A 45 8.09 -14.25 -0.91
C HIS A 45 8.98 -15.01 0.06
N ASP A 46 8.70 -16.31 0.17
CA ASP A 46 9.53 -17.28 0.89
C ASP A 46 10.22 -18.19 -0.14
N PRO A 47 11.56 -18.24 -0.18
CA PRO A 47 12.31 -19.09 -1.10
C PRO A 47 12.03 -20.58 -0.93
N GLU A 48 11.53 -21.02 0.24
CA GLU A 48 11.22 -22.43 0.53
C GLU A 48 9.76 -22.80 0.23
N SER A 49 8.92 -21.84 -0.16
CA SER A 49 7.50 -22.11 -0.41
C SER A 49 7.29 -22.96 -1.68
N VAL A 50 6.38 -23.94 -1.61
CA VAL A 50 6.09 -24.88 -2.71
C VAL A 50 5.48 -24.21 -3.95
N ASP A 51 4.98 -22.98 -3.80
CA ASP A 51 4.39 -22.13 -4.85
C ASP A 51 5.47 -21.43 -5.74
N VAL A 52 6.75 -21.50 -5.34
CA VAL A 52 7.89 -20.78 -5.94
C VAL A 52 8.11 -21.12 -7.43
N ARG A 53 7.74 -22.32 -7.86
CA ARG A 53 7.94 -22.76 -9.26
C ARG A 53 6.82 -22.37 -10.20
N LEU A 54 5.60 -22.19 -9.71
CA LEU A 54 4.48 -21.90 -10.61
C LEU A 54 4.60 -20.47 -11.14
N HIS A 55 5.02 -19.47 -10.37
CA HIS A 55 5.04 -18.11 -10.91
C HIS A 55 6.16 -17.20 -10.40
N ARG A 56 7.42 -17.54 -10.68
CA ARG A 56 8.50 -16.53 -10.64
C ARG A 56 8.07 -15.22 -11.30
N GLY A 57 7.37 -15.29 -12.43
CA GLY A 57 6.79 -14.12 -13.11
C GLY A 57 5.81 -13.30 -12.26
N ILE A 58 4.99 -13.92 -11.41
CA ILE A 58 4.12 -13.20 -10.46
C ILE A 58 4.95 -12.49 -9.42
N GLY A 59 5.91 -13.19 -8.80
CA GLY A 59 6.74 -12.58 -7.77
C GLY A 59 7.52 -11.36 -8.28
N GLU A 60 8.03 -11.43 -9.51
CA GLU A 60 8.69 -10.30 -10.17
C GLU A 60 7.71 -9.15 -10.44
N VAL A 61 6.48 -9.45 -10.90
CA VAL A 61 5.43 -8.43 -11.12
C VAL A 61 5.00 -7.79 -9.80
N GLU A 62 4.86 -8.56 -8.73
CA GLU A 62 4.51 -8.07 -7.40
C GLU A 62 5.61 -7.13 -6.87
N ALA A 63 6.86 -7.58 -6.91
CA ALA A 63 8.02 -6.78 -6.47
C ALA A 63 8.19 -5.50 -7.29
N GLU A 64 8.06 -5.59 -8.62
CA GLU A 64 8.11 -4.43 -9.50
C GLU A 64 6.98 -3.45 -9.18
N SER A 65 5.78 -3.95 -8.94
CA SER A 65 4.62 -3.10 -8.62
C SER A 65 4.79 -2.39 -7.26
N VAL A 66 5.38 -3.05 -6.26
CA VAL A 66 5.73 -2.42 -4.97
C VAL A 66 6.74 -1.27 -5.20
N ALA A 67 7.79 -1.51 -5.99
CA ALA A 67 8.78 -0.48 -6.30
C ALA A 67 8.15 0.75 -6.99
N LEU A 68 7.20 0.52 -7.91
CA LEU A 68 6.49 1.60 -8.60
C LEU A 68 5.62 2.43 -7.66
N MET A 69 4.92 1.78 -6.74
CA MET A 69 4.09 2.50 -5.76
C MET A 69 4.96 3.35 -4.82
N ILE A 70 6.10 2.83 -4.37
CA ILE A 70 7.05 3.58 -3.54
C ILE A 70 7.64 4.76 -4.32
N GLY A 71 8.07 4.55 -5.57
CA GLY A 71 8.60 5.61 -6.41
C GLY A 71 7.58 6.71 -6.67
N ALA A 72 6.34 6.33 -7.00
CA ALA A 72 5.24 7.27 -7.19
C ALA A 72 4.92 8.08 -5.92
N ALA A 73 4.98 7.46 -4.74
CA ALA A 73 4.78 8.17 -3.47
C ALA A 73 5.84 9.25 -3.21
N HIS A 74 7.04 9.08 -3.76
CA HIS A 74 8.16 10.03 -3.63
C HIS A 74 8.35 10.92 -4.87
N GLY A 75 7.39 10.93 -5.80
CA GLY A 75 7.44 11.78 -7.00
C GLY A 75 8.51 11.38 -8.02
N MET A 76 9.02 10.14 -7.97
CA MET A 76 9.92 9.62 -9.00
C MET A 76 9.16 9.47 -10.33
N ASP A 77 9.82 9.78 -11.44
CA ASP A 77 9.27 9.48 -12.76
C ASP A 77 9.31 7.96 -12.99
N THR A 78 8.14 7.33 -12.91
CA THR A 78 7.99 5.89 -13.14
C THR A 78 7.56 5.54 -14.55
N SER A 79 7.46 6.51 -15.46
CA SER A 79 6.94 6.29 -16.83
C SER A 79 7.84 5.39 -17.68
N SER A 80 9.14 5.38 -17.37
CA SER A 80 10.13 4.51 -18.02
C SER A 80 10.11 3.06 -17.49
N TYR A 81 9.46 2.82 -16.35
CA TYR A 81 9.34 1.48 -15.78
C TYR A 81 8.08 0.79 -16.31
N THR A 82 8.24 -0.47 -16.72
CA THR A 82 7.15 -1.23 -17.33
C THR A 82 6.87 -2.48 -16.53
N ILE A 83 5.59 -2.73 -16.28
CA ILE A 83 5.13 -4.01 -15.74
C ILE A 83 4.88 -4.93 -16.94
N PRO A 84 5.49 -6.13 -17.00
CA PRO A 84 5.22 -7.10 -18.05
C PRO A 84 3.72 -7.38 -18.21
N TYR A 85 3.29 -7.69 -19.44
CA TYR A 85 1.88 -7.80 -19.81
C TYR A 85 1.09 -8.76 -18.89
N VAL A 86 0.31 -8.15 -17.99
CA VAL A 86 -0.26 -8.81 -16.81
C VAL A 86 -1.26 -9.91 -17.16
N THR A 87 -1.93 -9.77 -18.29
CA THR A 87 -2.97 -10.70 -18.74
C THR A 87 -2.40 -12.00 -19.28
N THR A 88 -1.18 -12.03 -19.83
CA THR A 88 -0.57 -13.26 -20.34
C THR A 88 -0.23 -14.24 -19.22
N TRP A 89 0.30 -13.78 -18.09
CA TRP A 89 0.62 -14.68 -16.98
C TRP A 89 -0.62 -14.97 -16.12
N ALA A 90 -1.54 -14.02 -15.95
CA ALA A 90 -2.76 -14.26 -15.16
C ALA A 90 -3.64 -15.34 -15.79
N ALA A 91 -3.56 -15.51 -17.12
CA ALA A 91 -4.23 -16.58 -17.86
C ALA A 91 -3.58 -17.97 -17.69
N GLN A 92 -2.37 -18.05 -17.13
CA GLN A 92 -1.65 -19.30 -16.90
C GLN A 92 -1.85 -19.86 -15.48
N VAL A 93 -2.67 -19.20 -14.66
CA VAL A 93 -2.98 -19.68 -13.30
C VAL A 93 -4.16 -20.63 -13.37
N ASP A 94 -3.87 -21.93 -13.24
CA ASP A 94 -4.89 -22.98 -13.33
C ASP A 94 -6.01 -22.80 -12.29
N GLY A 95 -7.25 -22.99 -12.75
CA GLY A 95 -8.43 -22.98 -11.88
C GLY A 95 -8.87 -21.59 -11.41
N LYS A 96 -8.26 -20.49 -11.88
CA LYS A 96 -8.66 -19.12 -11.53
C LYS A 96 -9.00 -18.29 -12.77
N LYS A 97 -9.91 -17.34 -12.62
CA LYS A 97 -10.16 -16.35 -13.68
C LYS A 97 -9.01 -15.33 -13.68
N PRO A 98 -8.49 -14.92 -14.85
CA PRO A 98 -7.39 -13.96 -14.92
C PRO A 98 -7.67 -12.67 -14.15
N ALA A 99 -8.90 -12.15 -14.22
CA ALA A 99 -9.29 -10.94 -13.50
C ALA A 99 -9.17 -11.08 -11.97
N ASP A 100 -9.53 -12.24 -11.42
CA ASP A 100 -9.45 -12.50 -9.97
C ASP A 100 -8.00 -12.60 -9.51
N VAL A 101 -7.14 -13.19 -10.34
CA VAL A 101 -5.70 -13.26 -10.11
C VAL A 101 -5.10 -11.85 -10.07
N VAL A 102 -5.39 -11.02 -11.07
CA VAL A 102 -4.90 -9.63 -11.14
C VAL A 102 -5.39 -8.83 -9.94
N LYS A 103 -6.66 -8.94 -9.58
CA LYS A 103 -7.24 -8.24 -8.43
C LYS A 103 -6.54 -8.64 -7.13
N THR A 104 -6.40 -9.93 -6.87
CA THR A 104 -5.78 -10.46 -5.64
C THR A 104 -4.31 -10.04 -5.55
N THR A 105 -3.59 -10.08 -6.67
CA THR A 105 -2.19 -9.64 -6.77
C THR A 105 -2.07 -8.14 -6.46
N GLY A 106 -2.91 -7.31 -7.08
CA GLY A 106 -2.92 -5.87 -6.84
C GLY A 106 -3.25 -5.49 -5.39
N GLU A 107 -4.17 -6.22 -4.75
CA GLU A 107 -4.51 -6.02 -3.33
C GLU A 107 -3.33 -6.34 -2.41
N ARG A 108 -2.62 -7.46 -2.65
CA ARG A 108 -1.41 -7.85 -1.92
C ARG A 108 -0.30 -6.81 -2.06
N VAL A 109 0.02 -6.43 -3.30
CA VAL A 109 1.03 -5.41 -3.61
C VAL A 109 0.72 -4.11 -2.89
N ARG A 110 -0.52 -3.61 -3.00
CA ARG A 110 -0.92 -2.35 -2.35
C ARG A 110 -0.77 -2.40 -0.85
N ALA A 111 -1.14 -3.52 -0.21
CA ALA A 111 -1.01 -3.67 1.24
C ALA A 111 0.47 -3.58 1.69
N ILE A 112 1.38 -4.21 0.93
CA ILE A 112 2.81 -4.20 1.25
C ILE A 112 3.44 -2.84 0.98
N ALA A 113 3.11 -2.20 -0.15
CA ALA A 113 3.60 -0.86 -0.45
C ALA A 113 3.20 0.14 0.65
N LEU A 114 1.94 0.13 1.10
CA LEU A 114 1.48 0.99 2.20
C LEU A 114 2.21 0.69 3.51
N LYS A 115 2.41 -0.60 3.84
CA LYS A 115 3.18 -0.98 5.04
C LYS A 115 4.61 -0.45 5.01
N ILE A 116 5.27 -0.47 3.85
CA ILE A 116 6.62 0.09 3.70
C ILE A 116 6.57 1.61 3.87
N LEU A 117 5.68 2.29 3.15
CA LEU A 117 5.53 3.74 3.20
C LEU A 117 5.22 4.25 4.61
N ASP A 118 4.39 3.55 5.38
CA ASP A 118 4.07 3.91 6.77
C ASP A 118 5.28 3.84 7.72
N GLN A 119 6.35 3.14 7.34
CA GLN A 119 7.58 3.02 8.14
C GLN A 119 8.69 3.97 7.71
N LEU A 120 8.52 4.69 6.60
CA LEU A 120 9.51 5.64 6.12
C LEU A 120 9.26 7.03 6.74
N ASP A 121 10.29 7.57 7.38
CA ASP A 121 10.32 8.97 7.83
C ASP A 121 10.74 9.86 6.66
N THR A 122 9.86 9.96 5.65
CA THR A 122 10.09 10.72 4.41
C THR A 122 8.86 11.52 4.01
N ASP A 123 9.08 12.65 3.33
CA ASP A 123 8.00 13.41 2.72
C ASP A 123 7.43 12.65 1.51
N GLN A 124 6.17 12.23 1.62
CA GLN A 124 5.45 11.53 0.56
C GLN A 124 4.59 12.55 -0.23
N LEU A 125 4.88 12.69 -1.51
CA LEU A 125 4.26 13.65 -2.43
C LEU A 125 2.91 13.17 -2.99
N GLY A 126 2.53 11.91 -2.73
CA GLY A 126 1.27 11.33 -3.17
C GLY A 126 0.94 10.00 -2.50
N THR A 127 -0.18 9.37 -2.89
CA THR A 127 -0.68 8.12 -2.27
C THR A 127 0.02 6.84 -2.73
N GLY A 128 1.12 6.97 -3.49
CA GLY A 128 1.80 5.84 -4.13
C GLY A 128 1.04 5.22 -5.30
N THR A 129 0.10 5.93 -5.92
CA THR A 129 -0.58 5.47 -7.14
C THR A 129 0.25 5.83 -8.37
N PRO A 130 0.83 4.86 -9.11
CA PRO A 130 1.66 5.17 -10.28
C PRO A 130 0.83 5.74 -11.44
N PRO A 131 1.44 6.54 -12.34
CA PRO A 131 0.84 6.91 -13.63
C PRO A 131 0.35 5.67 -14.40
N GLY A 132 -0.85 5.73 -14.96
CA GLY A 132 -1.49 4.59 -15.66
C GLY A 132 -2.36 3.67 -14.79
N LEU A 133 -2.30 3.80 -13.45
CA LEU A 133 -3.24 3.16 -12.50
C LEU A 133 -4.22 4.16 -11.87
N GLN A 134 -4.11 5.43 -12.23
CA GLN A 134 -5.07 6.46 -11.89
C GLN A 134 -6.41 6.11 -12.56
N ARG A 135 -7.43 5.82 -11.74
CA ARG A 135 -8.80 5.80 -12.25
C ARG A 135 -9.22 7.25 -12.36
N ASP A 136 -9.64 7.68 -13.54
CA ASP A 136 -10.48 8.87 -13.67
C ASP A 136 -11.75 8.61 -12.86
N VAL A 137 -11.73 9.00 -11.59
CA VAL A 137 -12.95 9.05 -10.78
C VAL A 137 -13.66 10.32 -11.24
N PRO A 138 -14.81 10.25 -11.93
CA PRO A 138 -15.58 11.46 -12.18
C PRO A 138 -15.88 12.07 -10.81
N ALA A 139 -15.41 13.30 -10.62
CA ALA A 139 -15.59 14.06 -9.39
C ALA A 139 -17.07 14.01 -9.00
N ARG A 140 -17.39 13.24 -7.96
CA ARG A 140 -18.69 13.39 -7.31
C ARG A 140 -18.69 14.79 -6.75
N ALA A 141 -19.50 15.66 -7.36
CA ALA A 141 -19.78 16.99 -6.87
C ALA A 141 -20.01 16.91 -5.37
N SER A 142 -19.13 17.57 -4.62
CA SER A 142 -19.30 17.72 -3.18
C SER A 142 -20.60 18.46 -2.98
N ALA A 143 -21.63 17.77 -2.49
CA ALA A 143 -22.82 18.42 -1.99
C ALA A 143 -22.37 19.32 -0.83
N GLU A 144 -22.41 20.62 -1.08
CA GLU A 144 -22.17 21.67 -0.10
C GLU A 144 -23.00 21.39 1.14
N ARG A 145 -22.34 21.12 2.26
CA ARG A 145 -22.99 21.15 3.57
C ARG A 145 -23.17 22.62 3.95
N GLN A 146 -24.39 23.13 3.78
CA GLN A 146 -24.78 24.40 4.38
C GLN A 146 -24.65 24.31 5.93
N PRO A 147 -24.11 25.32 6.61
CA PRO A 147 -24.02 25.35 8.06
C PRO A 147 -25.42 25.64 8.66
N PRO A 148 -25.73 25.12 9.86
CA PRO A 148 -27.05 25.33 10.46
C PRO A 148 -27.18 26.75 11.02
N GLU A 149 -28.21 27.46 10.58
CA GLU A 149 -28.61 28.74 11.17
C GLU A 149 -29.02 28.57 12.64
N ARG A 150 -28.37 29.35 13.51
CA ARG A 150 -28.64 29.42 14.94
C ARG A 150 -29.94 30.21 15.17
N ARG A 151 -31.07 29.51 15.31
CA ARG A 151 -32.35 30.13 15.69
C ARG A 151 -32.37 30.39 17.20
N ILE A 152 -32.17 31.64 17.59
CA ILE A 152 -32.42 32.15 18.95
C ILE A 152 -33.93 32.29 19.16
N ALA A 153 -34.49 31.49 20.08
CA ALA A 153 -35.84 31.66 20.57
C ALA A 153 -35.81 31.95 22.07
N SER A 154 -36.22 33.16 22.42
CA SER A 154 -36.54 33.63 23.76
C SER A 154 -37.89 33.06 24.20
N ALA A 155 -37.97 32.53 25.42
CA ALA A 155 -39.24 32.41 26.14
C ALA A 155 -38.99 32.37 27.66
N VAL A 156 -39.48 33.42 28.32
CA VAL A 156 -39.64 33.58 29.77
C VAL A 156 -40.97 32.96 30.19
N GLY A 157 -41.03 32.26 31.33
CA GLY A 157 -42.31 32.06 32.05
C GLY A 157 -42.52 30.75 32.83
N ALA A 158 -42.04 30.73 34.08
CA ALA A 158 -42.72 30.35 35.32
C ALA A 158 -43.42 28.97 35.54
N THR A 159 -42.90 28.24 36.56
CA THR A 159 -43.58 27.60 37.73
C THR A 159 -44.56 26.42 37.50
N ALA A 160 -44.66 25.33 38.28
CA ALA A 160 -44.12 24.91 39.57
C ALA A 160 -44.23 23.37 39.75
N SER A 161 -43.30 22.81 40.54
CA SER A 161 -43.39 21.77 41.60
C SER A 161 -44.29 20.51 41.47
N SER A 162 -43.66 19.32 41.57
CA SER A 162 -43.96 18.27 42.60
C SER A 162 -42.96 17.10 42.45
N ARG A 163 -41.87 17.04 43.23
CA ARG A 163 -41.65 16.29 44.50
C ARG A 163 -41.24 14.81 44.37
N HIS A 164 -40.09 14.52 45.02
CA HIS A 164 -39.64 13.32 45.75
C HIS A 164 -38.82 12.19 45.05
N ASP A 165 -37.50 12.34 45.24
CA ASP A 165 -36.37 11.40 45.49
C ASP A 165 -36.63 10.28 46.56
N PRO A 166 -35.66 9.39 46.94
CA PRO A 166 -34.39 8.93 46.29
C PRO A 166 -34.09 7.40 46.48
N ALA A 167 -33.01 6.88 45.86
CA ALA A 167 -32.04 5.87 46.41
C ALA A 167 -31.06 5.43 45.30
N ARG A 168 -29.76 5.78 45.27
CA ARG A 168 -28.57 5.50 46.12
C ARG A 168 -27.83 4.18 45.78
N ALA A 169 -26.59 4.37 45.27
CA ALA A 169 -25.35 3.56 45.36
C ALA A 169 -25.39 2.09 44.85
N GLU A 170 -24.31 1.41 44.44
CA GLU A 170 -22.87 1.59 44.67
C GLU A 170 -22.07 0.78 43.63
N VAL A 171 -20.82 1.18 43.50
CA VAL A 171 -19.68 0.54 42.84
C VAL A 171 -19.40 -0.84 43.47
N ARG A 172 -18.88 -1.81 42.69
CA ARG A 172 -17.85 -2.74 43.18
C ARG A 172 -17.07 -3.39 42.05
N SER A 173 -15.77 -3.15 42.12
CA SER A 173 -14.68 -3.90 41.48
C SER A 173 -14.67 -5.35 41.98
N ILE A 174 -14.28 -6.27 41.10
CA ILE A 174 -13.95 -7.65 41.46
C ILE A 174 -12.62 -7.98 40.76
N ALA A 175 -11.78 -8.67 41.53
CA ALA A 175 -10.42 -9.12 41.25
C ALA A 175 -10.26 -9.96 39.97
#